data_AF-A0A4Z0E8B8-F1
#
_entry.id   AF-A0A4Z0E8B8-F1
#
_cell.length_a   1.000
_cell.length_b   1.000
_cell.length_c   1.000
_cell.angle_alpha   90.00
_cell.angle_beta   90.00
_cell.angle_gamma   90.00
#
_symmetry.space_group_name_H-M   'P 1'
#
loop_
_entity.id
_entity.type
_entity.pdbx_description
1 polymer ?
#
loop_
_entity_poly.entity_id
_entity_poly.type
_entity_poly.pdbx_seq_one_letter_code
_entity_poly.pdbx_strand_id
1 'polypeptide(L)'
;MSDSINKQEAARRLIEASIDLFFDAKDSLVVFNLAYSAFKVLYDLYPHHQEDDFAKQIDAALGKKGWQHMSGTANFLKHADKDPQDVLEHHHPFQSMVILVLAVIMYRRTFGESSVKMMAFDYWTDELVHDEIGIREVDENPGRAEFSRNLRKQIQELPFGQQIIAGKALYEQFIEHYESVRAAVELGQEKGLTITEIIDQQE
;
A
#
# COMPACT_ATOMS: atom_id res chain seq x y z
N MET A 1 -30.21 3.29 11.04
CA MET A 1 -29.96 3.68 9.64
C MET A 1 -29.39 2.47 8.94
N SER A 2 -30.05 1.99 7.88
CA SER A 2 -29.55 0.88 7.07
C SER A 2 -28.85 1.49 5.87
N ASP A 3 -27.60 1.90 6.04
CA ASP A 3 -26.79 2.36 4.92
C ASP A 3 -26.33 1.12 4.17
N SER A 4 -26.90 0.88 2.98
CA SER A 4 -26.44 -0.18 2.09
C SER A 4 -25.02 0.14 1.62
N ILE A 5 -24.09 -0.79 1.86
CA ILE A 5 -22.69 -0.67 1.44
C ILE A 5 -22.45 -1.63 0.26
N ASN A 6 -21.93 -1.11 -0.86
CA ASN A 6 -21.51 -1.95 -1.98
C ASN A 6 -20.10 -2.51 -1.76
N LYS A 7 -19.66 -3.46 -2.60
CA LYS A 7 -18.37 -4.13 -2.43
C LYS A 7 -17.16 -3.19 -2.58
N GLN A 8 -17.23 -2.21 -3.47
CA GLN A 8 -16.18 -1.20 -3.67
C GLN A 8 -15.98 -0.37 -2.41
N GLU A 9 -17.08 0.19 -1.88
CA GLU A 9 -17.05 1.01 -0.66
C GLU A 9 -16.61 0.20 0.55
N ALA A 10 -17.04 -1.07 0.65
CA ALA A 10 -16.55 -1.97 1.69
C ALA A 10 -15.03 -2.17 1.60
N ALA A 11 -14.49 -2.48 0.41
CA ALA A 11 -13.06 -2.66 0.21
C ALA A 11 -12.27 -1.39 0.53
N ARG A 12 -12.75 -0.21 0.09
CA ARG A 12 -12.14 1.09 0.38
C ARG A 12 -12.03 1.33 1.88
N ARG A 13 -13.13 1.17 2.63
CA ARG A 13 -13.16 1.34 4.09
C ARG A 13 -12.22 0.38 4.81
N LEU A 14 -12.17 -0.88 4.39
CA LEU A 14 -11.28 -1.88 4.98
C LEU A 14 -9.81 -1.52 4.75
N ILE A 15 -9.44 -1.06 3.55
CA ILE A 15 -8.07 -0.61 3.26
C ILE A 15 -7.70 0.62 4.09
N GLU A 16 -8.53 1.66 4.07
CA GLU A 16 -8.24 2.90 4.82
C GLU A 16 -8.10 2.64 6.32
N ALA A 17 -8.99 1.82 6.90
CA ALA A 17 -8.88 1.41 8.29
C ALA A 17 -7.61 0.59 8.57
N SER A 18 -7.21 -0.28 7.64
CA SER A 18 -5.97 -1.05 7.75
C SER A 18 -4.75 -0.14 7.74
N ILE A 19 -4.71 0.88 6.87
CA ILE A 19 -3.61 1.85 6.76
C ILE A 19 -3.47 2.64 8.07
N ASP A 20 -4.58 3.16 8.60
CA ASP A 20 -4.58 3.91 9.87
C ASP A 20 -4.02 3.05 11.01
N LEU A 21 -4.53 1.83 11.17
CA LEU A 21 -4.08 0.91 12.21
C LEU A 21 -2.62 0.49 12.04
N PHE A 22 -2.17 0.33 10.80
CA PHE A 22 -0.80 -0.04 10.47
C PHE A 22 0.19 1.04 10.92
N PHE A 23 -0.04 2.30 10.53
CA PHE A 23 0.84 3.41 10.92
C PHE A 23 0.68 3.84 12.38
N ASP A 24 -0.45 3.57 13.01
CA ASP A 24 -0.62 3.73 14.46
C ASP A 24 0.03 2.60 15.28
N ALA A 25 0.80 1.71 14.61
CA ALA A 25 1.49 0.57 15.20
C ALA A 25 0.55 -0.26 16.10
N LYS A 26 -0.70 -0.40 15.66
CA LYS A 26 -1.72 -1.20 16.36
C LYS A 26 -1.52 -2.69 16.04
N ASP A 27 -2.38 -3.51 16.64
CA ASP A 27 -2.33 -4.96 16.53
C ASP A 27 -2.26 -5.42 15.06
N SER A 28 -1.15 -6.05 14.70
CA SER A 28 -0.87 -6.48 13.34
C SER A 28 -1.81 -7.59 12.86
N LEU A 29 -2.46 -8.33 13.77
CA LEU A 29 -3.46 -9.35 13.44
C LEU A 29 -4.74 -8.69 12.93
N VAL A 30 -5.14 -7.57 13.55
CA VAL A 30 -6.29 -6.78 13.11
C VAL A 30 -6.01 -6.18 11.73
N VAL A 31 -4.83 -5.58 11.54
CA VAL A 31 -4.41 -5.05 10.24
C VAL A 31 -4.44 -6.13 9.17
N PHE A 32 -3.86 -7.31 9.46
CA PHE A 32 -3.86 -8.45 8.54
C PHE A 32 -5.29 -8.80 8.12
N ASN A 33 -6.21 -8.93 9.09
CA ASN A 33 -7.54 -9.43 8.81
C ASN A 33 -8.35 -8.45 7.94
N LEU A 34 -8.24 -7.16 8.21
CA LEU A 34 -8.88 -6.12 7.41
C LEU A 34 -8.28 -6.06 5.99
N ALA A 35 -6.95 -6.05 5.89
CA ALA A 35 -6.24 -6.03 4.61
C ALA A 35 -6.56 -7.27 3.77
N TYR A 36 -6.54 -8.46 4.36
CA TYR A 36 -6.85 -9.72 3.68
C TYR A 36 -8.31 -9.78 3.22
N SER A 37 -9.24 -9.29 4.04
CA SER A 37 -10.65 -9.20 3.66
C SER A 37 -10.85 -8.27 2.47
N ALA A 38 -10.20 -7.10 2.47
CA ALA A 38 -10.23 -6.18 1.33
C ALA A 38 -9.63 -6.81 0.08
N PHE A 39 -8.43 -7.41 0.20
CA PHE A 39 -7.76 -8.09 -0.89
C PHE A 39 -8.64 -9.18 -1.50
N LYS A 40 -9.29 -10.03 -0.69
CA LYS A 40 -10.16 -11.09 -1.21
C LYS A 40 -11.38 -10.54 -1.94
N VAL A 41 -12.01 -9.49 -1.43
CA VAL A 41 -13.12 -8.81 -2.14
C VAL A 41 -12.65 -8.31 -3.50
N LEU A 42 -11.49 -7.64 -3.54
CA LEU A 42 -10.94 -7.07 -4.77
C LEU A 42 -10.48 -8.14 -5.76
N TYR A 43 -9.83 -9.19 -5.28
CA TYR A 43 -9.40 -10.32 -6.09
C TYR A 43 -10.59 -11.01 -6.76
N ASP A 44 -11.69 -11.19 -6.04
CA ASP A 44 -12.90 -11.81 -6.59
C ASP A 44 -13.67 -10.85 -7.52
N LEU A 45 -13.53 -9.53 -7.33
CA LEU A 45 -14.11 -8.51 -8.23
C LEU A 45 -13.30 -8.29 -9.51
N TYR A 46 -11.98 -8.48 -9.45
CA TYR A 46 -11.06 -8.10 -10.52
C TYR A 46 -11.45 -8.64 -11.91
N PRO A 47 -11.81 -9.93 -12.09
CA PRO A 47 -12.20 -10.48 -13.39
C PRO A 47 -13.51 -9.92 -13.94
N HIS A 48 -14.30 -9.22 -13.13
CA HIS A 48 -15.55 -8.57 -13.56
C HIS A 48 -15.34 -7.11 -14.00
N HIS A 49 -14.16 -6.54 -13.76
CA HIS A 49 -13.84 -5.14 -14.04
C HIS A 49 -12.71 -5.00 -15.06
N GLN A 50 -11.76 -5.94 -15.11
CA GLN A 50 -10.59 -5.87 -15.96
C GLN A 50 -10.42 -7.17 -16.74
N GLU A 51 -10.10 -7.04 -18.03
CA GLU A 51 -9.82 -8.15 -18.95
C GLU A 51 -8.31 -8.21 -19.24
N ASP A 52 -7.50 -8.38 -18.19
CA ASP A 52 -6.06 -8.57 -18.31
C ASP A 52 -5.56 -9.80 -17.53
N ASP A 53 -4.29 -10.14 -17.72
CA ASP A 53 -3.67 -11.31 -17.09
C ASP A 53 -3.12 -11.03 -15.68
N PHE A 54 -3.43 -9.88 -15.06
CA PHE A 54 -2.81 -9.51 -13.78
C PHE A 54 -3.14 -10.49 -12.65
N ALA A 55 -4.40 -10.94 -12.55
CA ALA A 55 -4.78 -11.96 -11.55
C ALA A 55 -3.99 -13.27 -11.75
N LYS A 56 -3.75 -13.68 -13.02
CA LYS A 56 -2.92 -14.84 -13.34
C LYS A 56 -1.45 -14.61 -13.00
N GLN A 57 -0.95 -13.38 -13.14
CA GLN A 57 0.42 -13.02 -12.75
C GLN A 57 0.59 -13.10 -11.23
N ILE A 58 -0.39 -12.64 -10.45
CA ILE A 58 -0.42 -12.85 -8.99
C ILE A 58 -0.37 -14.34 -8.67
N ASP A 59 -1.20 -15.15 -9.34
CA ASP A 59 -1.23 -16.59 -9.12
C ASP A 59 0.10 -17.27 -9.44
N ALA A 60 0.74 -16.88 -10.53
CA ALA A 60 2.03 -17.39 -10.94
C ALA A 60 3.14 -16.97 -9.96
N ALA A 61 3.15 -15.71 -9.52
CA ALA A 61 4.15 -15.17 -8.61
C ALA A 61 4.08 -15.80 -7.21
N LEU A 62 2.87 -15.99 -6.68
CA LEU A 62 2.67 -16.60 -5.36
C LEU A 62 2.81 -18.13 -5.42
N GLY A 63 2.27 -18.75 -6.45
CA GLY A 63 2.13 -20.20 -6.55
C GLY A 63 1.37 -20.80 -5.35
N LYS A 64 1.36 -22.14 -5.26
CA LYS A 64 0.62 -22.83 -4.19
C LYS A 64 1.09 -22.46 -2.78
N LYS A 65 2.40 -22.38 -2.57
CA LYS A 65 2.98 -22.09 -1.24
C LYS A 65 2.75 -20.64 -0.82
N GLY A 66 2.87 -19.69 -1.74
CA GLY A 66 2.58 -18.27 -1.45
C GLY A 66 1.11 -18.08 -1.07
N TRP A 67 0.19 -18.70 -1.81
CA TRP A 67 -1.24 -18.70 -1.48
C TRP A 67 -1.54 -19.34 -0.12
N GLN A 68 -0.88 -20.45 0.23
CA GLN A 68 -1.00 -21.07 1.55
C GLN A 68 -0.50 -20.17 2.66
N HIS A 69 0.66 -19.52 2.47
CA HIS A 69 1.20 -18.58 3.44
C HIS A 69 0.31 -17.34 3.62
N MET A 70 -0.17 -16.77 2.50
CA MET A 70 -1.02 -15.57 2.51
C MET A 70 -2.40 -15.84 3.13
N SER A 71 -2.99 -17.00 2.89
CA SER A 71 -4.29 -17.38 3.49
C SER A 71 -4.18 -18.03 4.86
N GLY A 72 -2.97 -18.36 5.33
CA GLY A 72 -2.73 -19.16 6.54
C GLY A 72 -3.41 -18.59 7.78
N THR A 73 -3.13 -17.32 8.10
CA THR A 73 -3.74 -16.64 9.27
C THR A 73 -5.26 -16.53 9.16
N ALA A 74 -5.79 -16.18 7.99
CA ALA A 74 -7.24 -16.12 7.79
C ALA A 74 -7.90 -17.50 7.93
N ASN A 75 -7.24 -18.56 7.44
CA ASN A 75 -7.71 -19.93 7.56
C ASN A 75 -7.65 -20.44 8.99
N PHE A 76 -6.60 -20.11 9.74
CA PHE A 76 -6.49 -20.40 11.17
C PHE A 76 -7.67 -19.80 11.94
N LEU A 77 -7.93 -18.50 11.75
CA LEU A 77 -9.03 -17.82 12.43
C LEU A 77 -10.41 -18.36 12.03
N LYS A 78 -10.64 -18.65 10.74
CA LYS A 78 -11.97 -19.12 10.26
C LYS A 78 -12.27 -20.57 10.64
N HIS A 79 -11.27 -21.37 10.97
CA HIS A 79 -11.40 -22.78 11.36
C HIS A 79 -11.26 -22.98 12.88
N ALA A 80 -11.62 -21.97 13.66
CA ALA A 80 -11.65 -22.04 15.13
C ALA A 80 -12.56 -23.17 15.68
N ASP A 81 -13.46 -23.72 14.86
CA ASP A 81 -14.29 -24.88 15.19
C ASP A 81 -13.51 -26.20 15.24
N LYS A 82 -12.41 -26.31 14.48
CA LYS A 82 -11.62 -27.54 14.36
C LYS A 82 -10.55 -27.63 15.43
N ASP A 83 -9.86 -26.53 15.67
CA ASP A 83 -8.67 -26.49 16.53
C ASP A 83 -8.75 -25.30 17.52
N PRO A 84 -9.76 -25.27 18.42
CA PRO A 84 -10.08 -24.08 19.24
C PRO A 84 -9.01 -23.70 20.28
N GLN A 85 -8.01 -24.54 20.50
CA GLN A 85 -6.91 -24.31 21.45
C GLN A 85 -5.55 -24.19 20.74
N ASP A 86 -5.56 -24.19 19.41
CA ASP A 86 -4.32 -24.07 18.64
C ASP A 86 -3.77 -22.63 18.69
N VAL A 87 -2.49 -22.49 18.36
CA VAL A 87 -1.76 -21.23 18.49
C VAL A 87 -1.24 -20.79 17.13
N LEU A 88 -1.45 -19.51 16.80
CA LEU A 88 -0.90 -18.91 15.59
C LEU A 88 0.60 -18.62 15.76
N GLU A 89 1.46 -19.57 15.39
CA GLU A 89 2.91 -19.49 15.66
C GLU A 89 3.67 -18.47 14.79
N HIS A 90 3.13 -18.07 13.64
CA HIS A 90 3.90 -17.36 12.60
C HIS A 90 3.21 -16.11 12.05
N HIS A 91 2.76 -15.23 12.95
CA HIS A 91 2.24 -13.91 12.56
C HIS A 91 3.32 -12.83 12.67
N HIS A 92 3.53 -12.08 11.59
CA HIS A 92 4.50 -10.98 11.55
C HIS A 92 3.89 -9.73 10.89
N PRO A 93 4.11 -8.51 11.41
CA PRO A 93 3.59 -7.27 10.84
C PRO A 93 3.93 -7.05 9.35
N PHE A 94 5.07 -7.55 8.89
CA PHE A 94 5.46 -7.53 7.48
C PHE A 94 4.44 -8.23 6.57
N GLN A 95 3.86 -9.34 7.03
CA GLN A 95 2.84 -10.06 6.28
C GLN A 95 1.59 -9.18 6.09
N SER A 96 1.18 -8.46 7.15
CA SER A 96 0.06 -7.51 7.10
C SER A 96 0.34 -6.39 6.09
N MET A 97 1.57 -5.86 6.07
CA MET A 97 1.99 -4.84 5.10
C MET A 97 1.90 -5.36 3.66
N VAL A 98 2.45 -6.55 3.36
CA VAL A 98 2.44 -7.13 2.01
C VAL A 98 1.02 -7.31 1.48
N ILE A 99 0.10 -7.81 2.31
CA ILE A 99 -1.30 -7.98 1.91
C ILE A 99 -1.98 -6.63 1.69
N LEU A 100 -1.67 -5.64 2.53
CA LEU A 100 -2.20 -4.28 2.37
C LEU A 100 -1.70 -3.63 1.07
N VAL A 101 -0.42 -3.79 0.72
CA VAL A 101 0.14 -3.39 -0.59
C VAL A 101 -0.64 -4.03 -1.74
N LEU A 102 -0.84 -5.35 -1.69
CA LEU A 102 -1.61 -6.05 -2.73
C LEU A 102 -3.05 -5.53 -2.81
N ALA A 103 -3.71 -5.27 -1.67
CA ALA A 103 -5.05 -4.71 -1.65
C ALA A 103 -5.11 -3.31 -2.29
N VAL A 104 -4.14 -2.43 -2.00
CA VAL A 104 -4.04 -1.09 -2.60
C VAL A 104 -3.82 -1.17 -4.12
N ILE A 105 -2.87 -2.00 -4.57
CA ILE A 105 -2.61 -2.22 -6.01
C ILE A 105 -3.87 -2.74 -6.71
N MET A 106 -4.54 -3.74 -6.13
CA MET A 106 -5.76 -4.30 -6.72
C MET A 106 -6.87 -3.25 -6.79
N TYR A 107 -7.06 -2.45 -5.73
CA TYR A 107 -8.07 -1.39 -5.71
C TYR A 107 -7.85 -0.38 -6.85
N ARG A 108 -6.62 0.12 -6.98
CA ARG A 108 -6.22 1.05 -8.05
C ARG A 108 -6.47 0.46 -9.43
N ARG A 109 -6.10 -0.81 -9.66
CA ARG A 109 -6.32 -1.45 -10.96
C ARG A 109 -7.78 -1.74 -11.26
N THR A 110 -8.60 -2.07 -10.25
CA THR A 110 -10.02 -2.38 -10.44
C THR A 110 -10.84 -1.12 -10.71
N PHE A 111 -10.57 -0.02 -10.01
CA PHE A 111 -11.43 1.17 -10.02
C PHE A 111 -10.78 2.45 -10.56
N GLY A 112 -9.46 2.45 -10.82
CA GLY A 112 -8.71 3.60 -11.35
C GLY A 112 -8.34 4.65 -10.29
N GLU A 113 -9.30 5.05 -9.46
CA GLU A 113 -9.11 6.11 -8.46
C GLU A 113 -8.77 5.53 -7.08
N SER A 114 -7.61 5.92 -6.54
CA SER A 114 -7.21 5.63 -5.15
C SER A 114 -7.60 6.78 -4.22
N SER A 115 -7.89 6.48 -2.95
CA SER A 115 -8.00 7.56 -1.95
C SER A 115 -6.62 8.12 -1.60
N VAL A 116 -6.57 9.34 -1.05
CA VAL A 116 -5.31 10.00 -0.68
C VAL A 116 -4.50 9.14 0.30
N LYS A 117 -5.17 8.42 1.21
CA LYS A 117 -4.51 7.47 2.13
C LYS A 117 -3.83 6.31 1.40
N MET A 118 -4.51 5.75 0.39
CA MET A 118 -3.94 4.68 -0.43
C MET A 118 -2.73 5.20 -1.22
N MET A 119 -2.82 6.42 -1.78
CA MET A 119 -1.70 7.04 -2.49
C MET A 119 -0.50 7.29 -1.58
N ALA A 120 -0.72 7.81 -0.38
CA ALA A 120 0.33 8.05 0.61
C ALA A 120 1.00 6.75 1.07
N PHE A 121 0.20 5.70 1.31
CA PHE A 121 0.72 4.37 1.66
C PHE A 121 1.53 3.76 0.51
N ASP A 122 1.00 3.79 -0.71
CA ASP A 122 1.66 3.30 -1.93
C ASP A 122 2.99 4.01 -2.16
N TYR A 123 3.02 5.35 -2.04
CA TYR A 123 4.23 6.17 -2.12
C TYR A 123 5.32 5.70 -1.15
N TRP A 124 4.98 5.54 0.14
CA TRP A 124 5.95 5.04 1.12
C TRP A 124 6.46 3.64 0.75
N THR A 125 5.59 2.73 0.34
CA THR A 125 6.02 1.36 0.00
C THR A 125 6.84 1.32 -1.28
N ASP A 126 6.58 2.21 -2.24
CA ASP A 126 7.38 2.40 -3.45
C ASP A 126 8.78 2.90 -3.09
N GLU A 127 8.93 3.83 -2.13
CA GLU A 127 10.25 4.26 -1.65
C GLU A 127 11.06 3.10 -1.02
N LEU A 128 10.40 2.13 -0.39
CA LEU A 128 11.08 0.95 0.17
C LEU A 128 11.62 0.00 -0.89
N VAL A 129 11.02 -0.06 -2.08
CA VAL A 129 11.39 -1.01 -3.16
C VAL A 129 11.80 -0.31 -4.45
N HIS A 130 12.01 1.01 -4.41
CA HIS A 130 12.16 1.89 -5.58
C HIS A 130 13.12 1.34 -6.64
N ASP A 131 14.32 0.93 -6.20
CA ASP A 131 15.37 0.41 -7.07
C ASP A 131 15.06 -1.02 -7.56
N GLU A 132 14.36 -1.82 -6.77
CA GLU A 132 14.02 -3.22 -7.05
C GLU A 132 12.95 -3.33 -8.14
N ILE A 133 11.99 -2.40 -8.13
CA ILE A 133 10.92 -2.34 -9.14
C ILE A 133 11.21 -1.34 -10.27
N GLY A 134 12.37 -0.69 -10.25
CA GLY A 134 12.87 0.15 -11.33
C GLY A 134 12.09 1.45 -11.52
N ILE A 135 11.63 2.07 -10.43
CA ILE A 135 11.02 3.40 -10.49
C ILE A 135 12.07 4.39 -11.01
N ARG A 136 11.67 5.24 -11.95
CA ARG A 136 12.52 6.29 -12.51
C ARG A 136 12.53 7.49 -11.57
N GLU A 137 13.71 8.01 -11.29
CA GLU A 137 13.88 9.31 -10.63
C GLU A 137 13.35 10.44 -11.54
N VAL A 138 12.39 11.21 -11.02
CA VAL A 138 11.70 12.28 -11.76
C VAL A 138 12.32 13.66 -11.52
N ASP A 139 13.02 13.84 -10.40
CA ASP A 139 13.77 15.04 -10.08
C ASP A 139 15.18 14.93 -10.69
N GLU A 140 15.49 15.82 -11.63
CA GLU A 140 16.76 15.84 -12.36
C GLU A 140 17.84 16.63 -11.61
N ASN A 141 17.49 17.27 -10.48
CA ASN A 141 18.48 17.90 -9.61
C ASN A 141 19.36 16.83 -8.93
N PRO A 142 20.68 16.78 -9.21
CA PRO A 142 21.53 15.70 -8.76
C PRO A 142 21.67 15.65 -7.23
N GLY A 143 21.62 16.79 -6.55
CA GLY A 143 21.75 16.87 -5.09
C GLY A 143 20.52 16.31 -4.38
N ARG A 144 19.31 16.68 -4.83
CA ARG A 144 18.06 16.14 -4.29
C ARG A 144 17.88 14.66 -4.63
N ALA A 145 18.17 14.25 -5.86
CA ALA A 145 18.14 12.84 -6.25
C ALA A 145 19.14 11.97 -5.46
N GLU A 146 20.34 12.47 -5.15
CA GLU A 146 21.28 11.77 -4.27
C GLU A 146 20.78 11.72 -2.83
N PHE A 147 20.22 12.81 -2.31
CA PHE A 147 19.63 12.84 -0.97
C PHE A 147 18.48 11.83 -0.82
N SER A 148 17.52 11.81 -1.75
CA SER A 148 16.40 10.86 -1.74
C SER A 148 16.88 9.41 -1.78
N ARG A 149 17.85 9.09 -2.64
CA ARG A 149 18.45 7.75 -2.71
C ARG A 149 19.14 7.34 -1.40
N ASN A 150 19.86 8.27 -0.75
CA ASN A 150 20.50 7.99 0.53
C ASN A 150 19.48 7.80 1.64
N LEU A 151 18.41 8.60 1.66
CA LEU A 151 17.31 8.45 2.62
C LEU A 151 16.62 7.09 2.47
N ARG A 152 16.29 6.68 1.23
CA ARG A 152 15.71 5.34 0.95
C ARG A 152 16.57 4.22 1.55
N LYS A 153 17.87 4.23 1.26
CA LYS A 153 18.82 3.22 1.77
C LYS A 153 18.85 3.20 3.29
N GLN A 154 18.90 4.36 3.92
CA GLN A 154 18.87 4.45 5.38
C GLN A 154 17.59 3.84 5.96
N ILE A 155 16.43 4.10 5.37
CA ILE A 155 15.16 3.52 5.81
C ILE A 155 15.16 1.99 5.61
N GLN A 156 15.61 1.49 4.46
CA GLN A 156 15.66 0.06 4.15
C GLN A 156 16.53 -0.73 5.16
N GLU A 157 17.59 -0.12 5.69
CA GLU A 157 18.48 -0.73 6.68
C GLU A 157 17.90 -0.77 8.10
N LEU A 158 16.81 -0.04 8.37
CA LEU A 158 16.17 -0.02 9.69
C LEU A 158 15.46 -1.35 10.00
N PRO A 159 15.35 -1.75 11.28
CA PRO A 159 14.41 -2.78 11.70
C PRO A 159 12.98 -2.43 11.26
N PHE A 160 12.17 -3.43 10.91
CA PHE A 160 10.83 -3.22 10.33
C PHE A 160 9.94 -2.26 11.15
N GLY A 161 9.95 -2.36 12.48
CA GLY A 161 9.18 -1.44 13.33
C GLY A 161 9.63 0.03 13.20
N GLN A 162 10.92 0.28 12.96
CA GLN A 162 11.44 1.63 12.70
C GLN A 162 11.16 2.10 11.26
N GLN A 163 11.11 1.18 10.29
CA GLN A 163 10.63 1.48 8.93
C GLN A 163 9.19 2.00 8.96
N ILE A 164 8.32 1.41 9.80
CA ILE A 164 6.93 1.88 9.98
C ILE A 164 6.89 3.30 10.54
N ILE A 165 7.77 3.63 11.51
CA ILE A 165 7.84 4.98 12.09
C ILE A 165 8.26 6.01 11.03
N ALA A 166 9.29 5.70 10.24
CA ALA A 166 9.71 6.55 9.12
C ALA A 166 8.61 6.68 8.07
N GLY A 167 7.96 5.56 7.72
CA GLY A 167 6.83 5.52 6.81
C GLY A 167 5.64 6.34 7.28
N LYS A 168 5.36 6.38 8.59
CA LYS A 168 4.31 7.22 9.17
C LYS A 168 4.61 8.70 8.94
N ALA A 169 5.86 9.13 9.16
CA ALA A 169 6.23 10.52 8.92
C ALA A 169 6.07 10.91 7.44
N LEU A 170 6.47 10.04 6.51
CA LEU A 170 6.26 10.24 5.07
C LEU A 170 4.76 10.27 4.71
N TYR A 171 3.97 9.36 5.30
CA TYR A 171 2.52 9.31 5.11
C TYR A 171 1.85 10.61 5.59
N GLU A 172 2.17 11.08 6.80
CA GLU A 172 1.61 12.31 7.37
C GLU A 172 1.98 13.53 6.51
N GLN A 173 3.25 13.67 6.11
CA GLN A 173 3.70 14.73 5.21
C GLN A 173 2.98 14.68 3.85
N PHE A 174 2.82 13.49 3.28
CA PHE A 174 2.08 13.32 2.02
C PHE A 174 0.65 13.81 2.16
N ILE A 175 -0.07 13.38 3.21
CA ILE A 175 -1.46 13.80 3.46
C ILE A 175 -1.54 15.32 3.65
N GLU A 176 -0.65 15.90 4.46
CA GLU A 176 -0.64 17.33 4.78
C GLU A 176 -0.42 18.20 3.54
N HIS A 177 0.46 17.77 2.64
CA HIS A 177 0.86 18.56 1.48
C HIS A 177 0.19 18.14 0.17
N TYR A 178 -0.67 17.12 0.17
CA TYR A 178 -1.23 16.53 -1.04
C TYR A 178 -1.89 17.56 -1.97
N GLU A 179 -2.84 18.34 -1.46
CA GLU A 179 -3.59 19.29 -2.28
C GLU A 179 -2.70 20.43 -2.81
N SER A 180 -1.76 20.92 -1.99
CA SER A 180 -0.83 21.98 -2.41
C SER A 180 0.16 21.49 -3.47
N VAL A 181 0.72 20.29 -3.31
CA VAL A 181 1.64 19.69 -4.27
C VAL A 181 0.90 19.36 -5.56
N ARG A 182 -0.29 18.77 -5.46
CA ARG A 182 -1.13 18.47 -6.62
C ARG A 182 -1.45 19.72 -7.43
N ALA A 183 -1.92 20.80 -6.79
CA ALA A 183 -2.24 22.05 -7.47
C ALA A 183 -1.00 22.68 -8.14
N ALA A 184 0.16 22.60 -7.49
CA ALA A 184 1.41 23.07 -8.07
C ALA A 184 1.85 22.25 -9.28
N VAL A 185 1.71 20.91 -9.21
CA VAL A 185 2.00 20.01 -10.33
C VAL A 185 1.07 20.29 -11.51
N GLU A 186 -0.24 20.42 -11.28
CA GLU A 186 -1.23 20.75 -12.31
C GLU A 186 -0.89 22.08 -13.00
N LEU A 187 -0.65 23.15 -12.22
CA LEU A 187 -0.29 24.46 -12.76
C LEU A 187 1.06 24.45 -13.51
N GLY A 188 2.03 23.68 -13.01
CA GLY A 188 3.33 23.55 -13.65
C GLY A 188 3.25 22.82 -14.98
N GLN A 189 2.46 21.75 -15.05
CA GLN A 189 2.19 21.00 -16.28
C GLN A 189 1.47 21.87 -17.33
N GLU A 190 0.51 22.71 -16.94
CA GLU A 190 -0.12 23.69 -17.83
C GLU A 190 0.88 24.69 -18.44
N LYS A 191 1.96 24.99 -17.69
CA LYS A 191 3.06 25.86 -18.13
C LYS A 191 4.17 25.12 -18.89
N GLY A 192 4.06 23.80 -19.04
CA GLY A 192 5.07 22.97 -19.68
C GLY A 192 6.35 22.78 -18.86
N LEU A 193 6.28 22.96 -17.53
CA LEU A 193 7.41 22.78 -16.62
C LEU A 193 7.62 21.29 -16.31
N THR A 194 8.88 20.91 -16.12
CA THR A 194 9.30 19.63 -15.56
C THR A 194 9.01 19.58 -14.05
N ILE A 195 8.99 18.38 -13.46
CA ILE A 195 8.84 18.22 -12.00
C ILE A 195 9.96 18.96 -11.25
N THR A 196 11.20 18.88 -11.73
CA THR A 196 12.36 19.61 -11.19
C THR A 196 12.08 21.12 -11.12
N GLU A 197 11.62 21.72 -12.22
CA GLU A 197 11.34 23.17 -12.29
C GLU A 197 10.17 23.58 -11.40
N ILE A 198 9.20 22.68 -11.16
CA ILE A 198 8.08 22.92 -10.25
C ILE A 198 8.58 22.93 -8.80
N ILE A 199 9.42 21.98 -8.41
CA ILE A 199 10.02 21.91 -7.07
C ILE A 199 10.90 23.15 -6.83
N ASP A 200 11.74 23.52 -7.80
CA ASP A 200 12.64 24.68 -7.69
C ASP A 200 11.89 26.01 -7.48
N GLN A 201 10.60 26.10 -7.85
CA GLN A 201 9.77 27.29 -7.64
C GLN A 201 9.12 27.34 -6.25
N GLN A 202 9.19 26.26 -5.46
CA GLN A 202 8.62 26.17 -4.12
C GLN A 202 9.65 26.39 -3.00
N GLU A 203 10.95 26.37 -3.32
CA GLU A 203 12.07 26.70 -2.43
C GLU A 203 12.35 28.22 -2.37
#